data_AF-A0A0K1QG72-F1
#
_entry.id   AF-A0A0K1QG72-F1
#
_cell.length_a   1.000
_cell.length_b   1.000
_cell.length_c   1.000
_cell.angle_alpha   90.00
_cell.angle_beta   90.00
_cell.angle_gamma   90.00
#
_symmetry.space_group_name_H-M   'P 1'
#
loop_
_entity.id
_entity.type
_entity.pdbx_description
1 polymer ?
#
loop_
_entity_poly.entity_id
_entity_poly.type
_entity_poly.pdbx_seq_one_letter_code
_entity_poly.pdbx_strand_id
1 'polypeptide(L)'
;MKASAMGEDLQKLGLDAKALPSLNRLPPEKLRQVMKTFNKALGTQCTGCHEANDFHAPTKNKKIASKMWDLYVRGLVAEDGGPVFCDSCHEGKMEFLDRHDKKALSAWMDENFVKKLKRVDKKENGCETCHGDPFEPHILATWVK
;
A
#
# COMPACT_ATOMS: atom_id res chain seq x y z
N MET A 1 -9.97 11.10 -4.73
CA MET A 1 -9.96 9.89 -3.87
C MET A 1 -10.56 10.22 -2.52
N LYS A 2 -10.96 9.23 -1.71
CA LYS A 2 -11.57 9.47 -0.39
C LYS A 2 -10.49 9.88 0.64
N ALA A 3 -10.88 10.71 1.61
CA ALA A 3 -10.02 11.03 2.75
C ALA A 3 -9.66 9.76 3.54
N SER A 4 -8.39 9.63 3.91
CA SER A 4 -7.85 8.47 4.63
C SER A 4 -7.85 8.70 6.14
N ALA A 5 -8.46 7.77 6.88
CA ALA A 5 -8.38 7.76 8.34
C ALA A 5 -6.97 7.38 8.82
N MET A 6 -6.28 6.53 8.05
CA MET A 6 -4.88 6.17 8.30
C MET A 6 -3.97 7.39 8.21
N GLY A 7 -4.20 8.31 7.28
CA GLY A 7 -3.44 9.56 7.16
C GLY A 7 -3.53 10.42 8.43
N GLU A 8 -4.74 10.60 8.97
CA GLU A 8 -4.94 11.31 10.23
C GLU A 8 -4.28 10.59 11.41
N ASP A 9 -4.40 9.26 11.47
CA ASP A 9 -3.78 8.46 12.52
C ASP A 9 -2.25 8.57 12.47
N LEU A 10 -1.62 8.58 11.28
CA LEU A 10 -0.18 8.79 11.12
C LEU A 10 0.27 10.20 11.53
N GLN A 11 -0.50 11.23 11.20
CA GLN A 11 -0.22 12.60 11.63
C GLN A 11 -0.24 12.74 13.15
N LYS A 12 -1.19 12.09 13.83
CA LYS A 12 -1.24 12.04 15.32
C LYS A 12 -0.01 11.36 15.94
N LEU A 13 0.66 10.46 15.19
CA LEU A 13 1.93 9.84 15.60
C LEU A 13 3.17 10.75 15.36
N GLY A 14 2.94 11.98 14.89
CA GLY A 14 3.98 12.91 14.50
C GLY A 14 4.78 12.43 13.29
N LEU A 15 4.13 11.71 12.37
CA LEU A 15 4.71 11.34 11.08
C LEU A 15 4.16 12.28 10.01
N ASP A 16 5.05 12.80 9.16
CA ASP A 16 4.64 13.62 8.03
C ASP A 16 4.00 12.73 6.97
N ALA A 17 2.70 12.94 6.75
CA ALA A 17 1.88 12.26 5.75
C ALA A 17 2.44 12.39 4.31
N LYS A 18 3.19 13.46 4.01
CA LYS A 18 3.78 13.70 2.68
C LYS A 18 5.22 13.22 2.57
N ALA A 19 5.90 12.99 3.69
CA ALA A 19 7.32 12.63 3.74
C ALA A 19 7.56 11.45 4.68
N LEU A 20 6.81 10.37 4.47
CA LEU A 20 6.92 9.18 5.31
C LEU A 20 8.28 8.48 5.14
N PRO A 21 8.95 8.12 6.25
CA PRO A 21 10.15 7.30 6.19
C PRO A 21 9.82 5.85 5.78
N SER A 22 10.82 5.11 5.30
CA SER A 22 10.72 3.66 5.18
C SER A 22 10.46 3.03 6.56
N LEU A 23 9.67 1.95 6.60
CA LEU A 23 9.26 1.30 7.86
C LEU A 23 10.46 0.89 8.74
N ASN A 24 11.57 0.48 8.13
CA ASN A 24 12.80 0.08 8.83
C ASN A 24 13.55 1.25 9.50
N ARG A 25 13.20 2.50 9.21
CA ARG A 25 13.80 3.69 9.84
C ARG A 25 12.97 4.23 11.01
N LEU A 26 11.80 3.65 11.27
CA LEU A 26 10.94 4.06 12.38
C LEU A 26 11.44 3.45 13.71
N PRO A 27 11.41 4.21 14.82
CA PRO A 27 11.63 3.65 16.14
C PRO A 27 10.63 2.52 16.45
N PRO A 28 11.02 1.47 17.20
CA PRO A 28 10.15 0.31 17.47
C PRO A 28 8.77 0.66 18.04
N GLU A 29 8.70 1.67 18.90
CA GLU A 29 7.45 2.13 19.49
C GLU A 29 6.49 2.75 18.46
N LYS A 30 7.03 3.60 17.58
CA LYS A 30 6.25 4.19 16.47
C LYS A 30 5.85 3.12 15.46
N LEU A 31 6.75 2.20 15.15
CA LEU A 31 6.47 1.09 14.23
C LEU A 31 5.27 0.27 14.71
N ARG A 32 5.21 -0.08 16.00
CA ARG A 32 4.05 -0.81 16.56
C ARG A 32 2.74 -0.04 16.42
N GLN A 33 2.76 1.29 16.55
CA GLN A 33 1.58 2.13 16.36
C GLN A 33 1.16 2.19 14.89
N VAL A 34 2.11 2.28 13.97
CA VAL A 34 1.85 2.17 12.51
C VAL A 34 1.25 0.79 12.16
N MET A 35 1.69 -0.30 12.77
CA MET A 35 1.09 -1.62 12.52
C MET A 35 -0.40 -1.69 12.91
N LYS A 36 -0.84 -0.91 13.91
CA LYS A 36 -2.27 -0.83 14.24
C LYS A 36 -3.09 -0.17 13.13
N THR A 37 -2.54 0.84 12.45
CA THR A 37 -3.22 1.49 11.33
C THR A 37 -3.31 0.55 10.13
N PHE A 38 -2.30 -0.29 9.90
CA PHE A 38 -2.31 -1.33 8.87
C PHE A 38 -3.42 -2.37 9.12
N ASN A 39 -3.51 -2.88 10.35
CA ASN A 39 -4.56 -3.83 10.74
C ASN A 39 -5.96 -3.28 10.45
N LYS A 40 -6.20 -2.01 10.81
CA LYS A 40 -7.48 -1.32 10.56
C LYS A 40 -7.73 -1.11 9.06
N ALA A 41 -6.72 -0.66 8.31
CA ALA A 41 -6.84 -0.37 6.89
C ALA A 41 -7.04 -1.62 6.02
N LEU A 42 -6.46 -2.76 6.44
CA LEU A 42 -6.53 -4.03 5.71
C LEU A 42 -7.59 -5.00 6.27
N GLY A 43 -8.18 -4.67 7.43
CA GLY A 43 -9.15 -5.54 8.12
C GLY A 43 -8.55 -6.84 8.63
N THR A 44 -7.28 -6.83 9.04
CA THR A 44 -6.55 -8.01 9.50
C THR A 44 -6.07 -7.85 10.94
N GLN A 45 -5.65 -8.97 11.53
CA GLN A 45 -4.93 -9.00 12.80
C GLN A 45 -3.42 -9.15 12.58
N CYS A 46 -2.65 -9.04 13.67
CA CYS A 46 -1.18 -9.16 13.66
C CYS A 46 -0.71 -10.45 12.96
N THR A 47 -1.39 -11.56 13.21
CA THR A 47 -1.07 -12.88 12.64
C THR A 47 -1.38 -13.02 11.15
N GLY A 48 -2.12 -12.07 10.57
CA GLY A 48 -2.31 -12.02 9.11
C GLY A 48 -1.04 -11.63 8.36
N CYS A 49 -0.09 -10.95 9.03
CA CYS A 49 1.19 -10.56 8.43
C CYS A 49 2.40 -11.09 9.19
N HIS A 50 2.29 -11.46 10.46
CA HIS A 50 3.40 -11.94 11.30
C HIS A 50 3.19 -13.38 11.73
N GLU A 51 4.28 -14.11 11.94
CA GLU A 51 4.21 -15.40 12.62
C GLU A 51 3.91 -15.17 14.11
N ALA A 52 3.01 -15.98 14.69
CA ALA A 52 2.56 -15.80 16.07
C ALA A 52 3.71 -15.85 17.09
N ASN A 53 4.72 -16.67 16.82
CA ASN A 53 5.87 -16.89 17.71
C ASN A 53 7.12 -16.10 17.30
N ASP A 54 7.14 -15.49 16.11
CA ASP A 54 8.27 -14.70 15.63
C ASP A 54 7.81 -13.53 14.73
N PHE A 55 7.70 -12.35 15.33
CA PHE A 55 7.30 -11.14 14.60
C PHE A 55 8.41 -10.62 13.67
N HIS A 56 9.66 -11.04 13.89
CA HIS A 56 10.81 -10.67 13.07
C HIS A 56 10.90 -11.53 11.81
N ALA A 57 10.37 -12.75 11.83
CA ALA A 57 10.31 -13.65 10.68
C ALA A 57 9.85 -12.92 9.40
N PRO A 58 10.52 -13.15 8.25
CA PRO A 58 10.08 -12.64 6.97
C PRO A 58 8.93 -13.51 6.43
N THR A 59 7.70 -13.05 6.59
CA THR A 59 6.53 -13.68 5.96
C THR A 59 6.26 -13.08 4.58
N LYS A 60 5.46 -13.79 3.76
CA LYS A 60 5.01 -13.29 2.46
C LYS A 60 4.27 -11.95 2.58
N ASN A 61 3.29 -11.88 3.49
CA ASN A 61 2.46 -10.70 3.67
C ASN A 61 3.25 -9.51 4.23
N LYS A 62 4.25 -9.75 5.10
CA LYS A 62 5.17 -8.71 5.59
C LYS A 62 6.01 -8.12 4.45
N LYS A 63 6.54 -8.95 3.55
CA LYS A 63 7.27 -8.47 2.35
C LYS A 63 6.37 -7.62 1.45
N ILE A 64 5.15 -8.09 1.18
CA ILE A 64 4.17 -7.36 0.37
C ILE A 64 3.82 -6.02 1.03
N ALA A 65 3.51 -6.00 2.32
CA ALA A 65 3.16 -4.77 3.05
C ALA A 65 4.31 -3.73 3.01
N SER A 66 5.57 -4.17 3.15
CA SER A 66 6.71 -3.25 3.03
C SER A 66 6.83 -2.67 1.63
N LYS A 67 6.67 -3.48 0.58
CA LYS A 67 6.69 -3.00 -0.80
C LYS A 67 5.52 -2.07 -1.10
N MET A 68 4.33 -2.38 -0.55
CA MET A 68 3.15 -1.53 -0.69
C MET A 68 3.38 -0.13 -0.08
N TRP A 69 3.99 -0.09 1.10
CA TRP A 69 4.37 1.16 1.75
C TRP A 69 5.36 1.97 0.91
N ASP A 70 6.40 1.32 0.39
CA ASP A 70 7.46 2.02 -0.32
C ASP A 70 7.04 2.48 -1.73
N LEU A 71 6.26 1.67 -2.45
CA LEU A 71 5.90 1.94 -3.85
C LEU A 71 4.61 2.74 -3.98
N TYR A 72 3.59 2.48 -3.16
CA TYR A 72 2.30 3.18 -3.27
C TYR A 72 2.20 4.32 -2.26
N VAL A 73 2.34 4.05 -0.96
CA VAL A 73 2.12 5.08 0.07
C VAL A 73 3.15 6.21 -0.02
N ARG A 74 4.42 5.85 -0.27
CA ARG A 74 5.52 6.82 -0.42
C ARG A 74 5.74 7.27 -1.87
N GLY A 75 5.37 6.44 -2.84
CA GLY A 75 5.68 6.65 -4.25
C GLY A 75 4.56 7.30 -5.07
N LEU A 76 3.31 7.21 -4.60
CA LEU A 76 2.14 7.75 -5.28
C LEU A 76 1.42 8.79 -4.44
N VAL A 77 0.71 9.67 -5.14
CA VAL A 77 -0.24 10.63 -4.61
C VAL A 77 -1.50 10.59 -5.46
N ALA A 78 -2.61 11.03 -4.91
CA ALA A 78 -3.83 11.26 -5.67
C ALA A 78 -3.62 12.36 -6.72
N GLU A 79 -4.53 12.45 -7.68
CA GLU A 79 -4.48 13.44 -8.75
C GLU A 79 -4.37 14.90 -8.25
N ASP A 80 -4.96 15.18 -7.09
CA ASP A 80 -4.94 16.47 -6.38
C ASP A 80 -3.65 16.70 -5.56
N GLY A 81 -2.71 15.75 -5.57
CA GLY A 81 -1.47 15.78 -4.80
C GLY A 81 -1.63 15.34 -3.34
N GLY A 82 -2.82 14.86 -2.95
CA GLY A 82 -3.05 14.29 -1.62
C GLY A 82 -2.32 12.96 -1.42
N PRO A 83 -1.77 12.69 -0.23
CA PRO A 83 -1.15 11.40 0.06
C PRO A 83 -2.19 10.27 0.04
N VAL A 84 -1.78 9.10 -0.44
CA VAL A 84 -2.61 7.90 -0.46
C VAL A 84 -2.09 6.90 0.56
N PHE A 85 -3.00 6.20 1.23
CA PHE A 85 -2.66 5.23 2.27
C PHE A 85 -3.35 3.89 2.03
N CYS A 86 -3.08 2.90 2.88
CA CYS A 86 -3.62 1.55 2.72
C CYS A 86 -5.16 1.55 2.67
N ASP A 87 -5.81 2.36 3.49
CA ASP A 87 -7.28 2.45 3.55
C ASP A 87 -7.89 3.24 2.38
N SER A 88 -7.09 3.99 1.61
CA SER A 88 -7.56 4.68 0.40
C SER A 88 -7.98 3.73 -0.71
N CYS A 89 -7.49 2.48 -0.66
CA CYS A 89 -7.82 1.43 -1.63
C CYS A 89 -8.43 0.19 -0.97
N HIS A 90 -7.88 -0.25 0.18
CA HIS A 90 -8.30 -1.51 0.79
C HIS A 90 -9.61 -1.41 1.58
N GLU A 91 -9.92 -0.25 2.17
CA GLU A 91 -11.15 -0.02 2.95
C GLU A 91 -11.50 -1.15 3.95
N GLY A 92 -10.50 -1.73 4.61
CA GLY A 92 -10.68 -2.84 5.55
C GLY A 92 -10.75 -4.23 4.92
N LYS A 93 -10.35 -4.38 3.65
CA LYS A 93 -10.27 -5.67 2.96
C LYS A 93 -8.88 -5.89 2.38
N MET A 94 -8.20 -6.93 2.85
CA MET A 94 -6.87 -7.30 2.35
C MET A 94 -6.89 -7.60 0.84
N GLU A 95 -7.94 -8.28 0.38
CA GLU A 95 -8.21 -8.53 -1.03
C GLU A 95 -9.53 -7.86 -1.41
N PHE A 96 -9.47 -6.81 -2.22
CA PHE A 96 -10.65 -6.04 -2.65
C PHE A 96 -10.89 -6.06 -4.16
N LEU A 97 -9.89 -6.49 -4.93
CA LEU A 97 -9.96 -6.54 -6.39
C LEU A 97 -10.72 -7.79 -6.84
N ASP A 98 -11.80 -7.61 -7.58
CA ASP A 98 -12.50 -8.70 -8.24
C ASP A 98 -11.68 -9.18 -9.45
N ARG A 99 -11.24 -10.44 -9.42
CA ARG A 99 -10.40 -11.05 -10.47
C ARG A 99 -11.17 -12.01 -11.38
N HIS A 100 -12.49 -12.14 -11.22
CA HIS A 100 -13.29 -13.06 -12.03
C HIS A 100 -13.39 -12.58 -13.49
N ASP A 101 -13.54 -11.27 -13.71
CA ASP A 101 -13.51 -10.64 -15.04
C ASP A 101 -12.28 -9.75 -15.19
N LYS A 102 -11.26 -10.28 -15.87
CA LYS A 102 -9.98 -9.58 -16.10
C LYS A 102 -10.14 -8.32 -16.95
N LYS A 103 -11.11 -8.27 -17.86
CA LYS A 103 -11.32 -7.12 -18.75
C LYS A 103 -11.97 -5.98 -17.97
N ALA A 104 -13.01 -6.30 -17.19
CA ALA A 104 -13.63 -5.33 -16.29
C ALA A 104 -12.63 -4.83 -15.25
N LEU A 105 -11.83 -5.73 -14.66
CA LEU A 105 -10.78 -5.38 -13.71
C LEU A 105 -9.74 -4.43 -14.32
N SER A 106 -9.26 -4.72 -15.53
CA SER A 106 -8.26 -3.87 -16.19
C SER A 106 -8.79 -2.48 -16.50
N ALA A 107 -10.03 -2.35 -16.98
CA ALA A 107 -10.66 -1.06 -17.21
C ALA A 107 -10.83 -0.29 -15.89
N TRP A 108 -11.28 -0.97 -14.83
CA TRP A 108 -11.42 -0.38 -13.51
C TRP A 108 -10.07 0.09 -12.94
N MET A 109 -9.00 -0.69 -13.10
CA MET A 109 -7.65 -0.32 -12.66
C MET A 109 -7.10 0.88 -13.43
N ASP A 110 -7.34 0.96 -14.74
CA ASP A 110 -6.97 2.12 -15.54
C ASP A 110 -7.68 3.39 -15.02
N GLU A 111 -8.99 3.31 -14.81
CA GLU A 111 -9.80 4.42 -14.32
C GLU A 111 -9.48 4.86 -12.90
N ASN A 112 -9.10 3.94 -12.02
CA ASN A 112 -8.94 4.24 -10.59
C ASN A 112 -7.49 4.33 -10.12
N PHE A 113 -6.55 3.66 -10.77
CA PHE A 113 -5.14 3.67 -10.39
C PHE A 113 -4.25 4.37 -11.41
N VAL A 114 -4.45 4.16 -12.72
CA VAL A 114 -3.60 4.83 -13.72
C VAL A 114 -3.97 6.30 -13.81
N LYS A 115 -5.25 6.61 -14.06
CA LYS A 115 -5.74 7.98 -14.30
C LYS A 115 -5.80 8.86 -13.04
N LYS A 116 -6.09 8.29 -11.88
CA LYS A 116 -6.33 9.05 -10.62
C LYS A 116 -5.12 9.12 -9.69
N LEU A 117 -4.02 8.43 -10.01
CA LEU A 117 -2.79 8.48 -9.23
C LEU A 117 -1.67 9.10 -10.05
N LYS A 118 -0.80 9.83 -9.34
CA LYS A 118 0.42 10.43 -9.89
C LYS A 118 1.59 9.95 -9.07
N ARG A 119 2.75 9.84 -9.72
CA ARG A 119 3.98 9.50 -9.02
C ARG A 119 4.57 10.73 -8.36
N VAL A 120 5.10 10.56 -7.15
CA VAL A 120 5.81 11.61 -6.40
C VAL A 120 7.07 12.06 -7.16
N ASP A 121 7.71 11.15 -7.90
CA ASP A 121 8.88 11.44 -8.75
C ASP A 121 8.55 12.19 -10.05
N LYS A 122 7.27 12.54 -10.26
CA LYS A 122 6.74 13.23 -11.45
C LYS A 122 6.91 12.46 -12.78
N LYS A 123 7.29 11.18 -12.73
CA LYS A 123 7.26 10.33 -13.94
C LYS A 123 5.84 9.96 -14.30
N GLU A 124 5.67 9.46 -15.51
CA GLU A 124 4.39 8.93 -15.99
C GLU A 124 3.96 7.73 -15.14
N ASN A 125 2.67 7.69 -14.80
CA ASN A 125 2.05 6.58 -14.11
C ASN A 125 1.23 5.78 -15.13
N GLY A 126 1.73 4.63 -15.53
CA GLY A 126 1.10 3.73 -16.50
C GLY A 126 0.90 2.31 -15.97
N CYS A 127 0.45 1.41 -16.82
CA CYS A 127 0.27 -0.01 -16.46
C CYS A 127 1.61 -0.64 -16.03
N GLU A 128 2.68 -0.33 -16.74
CA GLU A 128 4.06 -0.77 -16.49
C GLU A 128 4.63 -0.26 -15.17
N THR A 129 4.10 0.83 -14.62
CA THR A 129 4.49 1.29 -13.28
C THR A 129 4.10 0.27 -12.21
N CYS A 130 2.96 -0.40 -12.39
CA CYS A 130 2.41 -1.37 -11.45
C CYS A 130 2.61 -2.83 -11.87
N HIS A 131 2.88 -3.08 -13.15
CA HIS A 131 3.03 -4.42 -13.70
C HIS A 131 4.44 -4.68 -14.26
N GLY A 132 5.32 -3.68 -14.34
CA GLY A 132 6.63 -3.83 -14.96
C GLY A 132 6.57 -3.81 -16.50
N ASP A 133 7.76 -3.74 -17.10
CA ASP A 133 8.01 -3.88 -18.53
C ASP A 133 9.13 -4.92 -18.73
N PRO A 134 8.83 -6.15 -19.20
CA PRO A 134 7.55 -6.61 -19.74
C PRO A 134 6.45 -6.78 -18.66
N PHE A 135 5.19 -6.80 -19.09
CA PHE A 135 4.02 -6.89 -18.20
C PHE A 135 3.99 -8.17 -17.35
N GLU A 136 4.01 -8.02 -16.03
CA GLU A 136 3.93 -9.06 -15.01
C GLU A 136 2.55 -9.07 -14.31
N PRO A 137 1.61 -9.95 -14.71
CA PRO A 137 0.27 -10.03 -14.10
C PRO A 137 0.29 -10.48 -12.63
N HIS A 138 1.40 -11.05 -12.18
CA HIS A 138 1.57 -11.59 -10.82
C HIS A 138 2.64 -10.83 -10.03
N ILE A 139 2.66 -9.50 -10.12
CA ILE A 139 3.68 -8.68 -9.44
C ILE A 139 3.82 -8.98 -7.93
N LEU A 140 2.73 -9.27 -7.22
CA LEU A 140 2.81 -9.62 -5.80
C LEU A 140 3.58 -10.92 -5.55
N ALA A 141 3.54 -11.87 -6.50
CA ALA A 141 4.30 -13.10 -6.44
C ALA A 141 5.81 -12.87 -6.66
N THR A 142 6.21 -11.78 -7.32
CA THR A 142 7.63 -11.42 -7.47
C THR A 142 8.17 -10.75 -6.21
N TRP A 143 7.32 -10.10 -5.41
CA TRP A 143 7.71 -9.43 -4.16
C TRP A 143 7.92 -10.37 -2.97
N VAL A 144 7.39 -11.58 -3.07
CA VAL A 144 7.53 -12.61 -2.02
C VAL A 144 8.78 -13.48 -2.20
N LYS A 145 9.37 -13.49 -3.41
CA LYS A 145 10.68 -14.11 -3.68
C LYS A 145 11.74 -13.41 -2.81
#